data_AF-A0A434AE39-F1
#
_entry.id   AF-A0A434AE39-F1
#
_cell.length_a   1.000
_cell.length_b   1.000
_cell.length_c   1.000
_cell.angle_alpha   90.00
_cell.angle_beta   90.00
_cell.angle_gamma   90.00
#
_symmetry.space_group_name_H-M   'P 1'
#
loop_
_entity.id
_entity.type
_entity.pdbx_description
1 polymer ?
#
loop_
_entity_poly.entity_id
_entity_poly.type
_entity_poly.pdbx_seq_one_letter_code
_entity_poly.pdbx_strand_id
1 'polypeptide(L)' 'SPNHIGAIGKVISCDKLQDQNVYYLRVEFTEMSEPDKERLIQHIVQRQGVLLRKLKDEMEEE' A
#
# COMPACT_ATOMS: atom_id res chain seq x y z
N SER A 1 10.53 4.92 -17.24
CA SER A 1 10.72 5.12 -15.78
C SER A 1 10.39 3.84 -15.03
N PRO A 2 11.36 3.06 -14.51
CA PRO A 2 11.18 1.62 -14.27
C PRO A 2 10.56 1.20 -12.92
N ASN A 3 9.98 2.12 -12.13
CA ASN A 3 9.49 1.80 -10.77
C ASN A 3 8.01 2.07 -10.53
N HIS A 4 7.19 2.08 -11.58
CA HIS A 4 5.75 2.24 -11.44
C HIS A 4 5.04 0.95 -11.85
N ILE A 5 4.02 0.59 -11.09
CA ILE A 5 3.06 -0.45 -11.45
C ILE A 5 1.90 0.25 -12.16
N GLY A 6 1.59 -0.19 -13.37
CA GLY A 6 0.43 0.30 -14.10
C GLY A 6 -0.85 -0.40 -13.63
N ALA A 7 -1.89 0.37 -13.29
CA ALA A 7 -3.21 -0.15 -12.97
C ALA A 7 -4.28 0.92 -13.19
N ILE A 8 -5.54 0.50 -13.35
CA ILE A 8 -6.70 1.38 -13.35
C ILE A 8 -7.26 1.44 -11.93
N GLY A 9 -7.41 2.65 -11.38
CA GLY A 9 -7.99 2.86 -10.05
C GLY A 9 -9.43 3.37 -10.13
N LYS A 10 -10.36 2.69 -9.47
CA LYS A 10 -11.73 3.15 -9.25
C LYS A 10 -11.89 3.66 -7.82
N VAL A 11 -12.27 4.93 -7.66
CA VAL A 11 -12.60 5.48 -6.34
C VAL A 11 -13.92 4.85 -5.86
N ILE A 12 -13.89 4.21 -4.68
CA ILE A 12 -15.06 3.56 -4.07
C ILE A 12 -15.52 4.25 -2.77
N SER A 13 -14.68 5.09 -2.16
CA SER A 13 -15.05 5.99 -1.06
C SER A 13 -14.19 7.24 -1.11
N CYS A 14 -14.74 8.35 -0.61
CA CYS A 14 -14.03 9.61 -0.41
C CYS A 14 -14.46 10.19 0.93
N ASP A 15 -13.54 10.17 1.90
CA ASP A 15 -13.82 10.56 3.27
C ASP A 15 -12.99 11.80 3.64
N LYS A 16 -13.66 12.85 4.12
CA LYS A 16 -12.96 14.04 4.60
C LYS A 16 -12.37 13.75 5.97
N LEU A 17 -11.08 14.03 6.14
CA LEU A 17 -10.47 14.01 7.46
C LEU A 17 -11.01 15.21 8.25
N GLN A 18 -11.68 14.96 9.38
CA GLN A 18 -12.30 16.01 10.19
C GLN A 18 -11.29 17.12 10.53
N ASP A 19 -11.79 18.35 10.50
CA ASP A 19 -11.06 19.60 10.81
C ASP A 19 -9.84 19.92 9.92
N GLN A 20 -9.60 19.15 8.87
CA GLN A 20 -8.59 19.42 7.85
C GLN A 20 -9.25 19.51 6.47
N ASN A 21 -8.68 20.31 5.57
CA ASN A 21 -9.11 20.33 4.16
C ASN A 21 -8.44 19.19 3.38
N VAL A 22 -8.47 17.97 3.93
CA VAL A 22 -7.81 16.77 3.42
C VAL A 22 -8.85 15.68 3.22
N TYR A 23 -8.72 14.95 2.13
CA TYR A 23 -9.63 13.87 1.75
C TYR A 23 -8.84 12.58 1.57
N TYR A 24 -9.36 11.49 2.14
CA TYR A 24 -8.87 10.14 1.88
C TYR A 24 -9.72 9.50 0.81
N LEU A 25 -9.04 8.90 -0.17
CA LEU A 25 -9.69 8.10 -1.20
C LEU A 25 -9.46 6.64 -0.90
N ARG A 26 -10.54 5.85 -0.91
CA ARG A 26 -10.44 4.41 -1.00
C ARG A 26 -10.53 4.03 -2.48
N VAL A 27 -9.48 3.42 -3.00
CA VAL A 27 -9.35 3.07 -4.41
C VAL A 27 -9.30 1.56 -4.57
N GLU A 28 -10.13 1.03 -5.46
CA GLU A 28 -10.05 -0.35 -5.95
C GLU A 28 -9.21 -0.35 -7.23
N PHE A 29 -8.12 -1.13 -7.24
CA PHE A 29 -7.24 -1.24 -8.41
C PHE A 29 -7.63 -2.46 -9.26
N THR A 30 -7.73 -2.26 -10.57
CA THR A 30 -8.11 -3.24 -11.58
C THR A 30 -7.16 -3.15 -12.78
N GLU A 31 -7.27 -4.09 -13.72
CA GLU A 31 -6.51 -4.10 -14.98
C GLU A 31 -4.98 -3.97 -14.81
N MET A 32 -4.45 -4.61 -13.77
CA MET A 32 -3.00 -4.71 -13.56
C MET A 32 -2.45 -5.90 -14.37
N SER A 33 -1.29 -5.71 -15.01
CA SER A 33 -0.62 -6.79 -15.73
C SER A 33 -0.15 -7.88 -14.76
N GLU A 34 -0.10 -9.14 -15.19
CA GLU A 34 0.41 -10.23 -14.31
C GLU A 34 1.84 -9.99 -13.80
N PRO A 35 2.80 -9.49 -14.61
CA PRO A 35 4.12 -9.13 -14.10
C PRO A 35 4.08 -8.05 -13.02
N ASP A 36 3.21 -7.05 -13.17
CA ASP A 36 3.06 -5.99 -12.17
C ASP A 36 2.36 -6.47 -10.90
N LYS A 37 1.38 -7.39 -11.02
CA LYS A 37 0.74 -8.04 -9.86
C LYS A 37 1.75 -8.81 -9.04
N GLU A 38 2.58 -9.63 -9.68
CA GLU A 38 3.63 -10.40 -9.02
C GLU A 38 4.62 -9.46 -8.32
N ARG A 39 5.04 -8.39 -9.01
CA ARG A 39 5.91 -7.36 -8.43
C ARG A 39 5.29 -6.69 -7.21
N LEU A 40 3.99 -6.38 -7.25
CA LEU A 40 3.26 -5.80 -6.11
C LEU A 40 3.24 -6.75 -4.92
N ILE A 41 2.90 -8.02 -5.16
CA ILE A 41 2.82 -9.04 -4.12
C ILE A 41 4.18 -9.21 -3.43
N GLN A 42 5.25 -9.38 -4.20
CA GLN A 42 6.61 -9.50 -3.66
C GLN A 42 6.99 -8.28 -2.84
N HIS A 43 6.69 -7.07 -3.32
CA HIS A 43 6.96 -5.84 -2.57
C HIS A 43 6.20 -5.79 -1.24
N ILE A 44 4.91 -6.14 -1.22
CA ILE A 44 4.09 -6.16 -0.01
C ILE A 44 4.66 -7.16 1.01
N VAL A 45 4.97 -8.39 0.59
CA VAL A 45 5.51 -9.44 1.47
C VAL A 45 6.85 -9.01 2.08
N GLN A 46 7.75 -8.45 1.27
CA GLN A 46 9.04 -7.95 1.74
C GLN A 46 8.87 -6.83 2.78
N ARG A 47 7.97 -5.87 2.53
CA ARG A 47 7.72 -4.76 3.45
C ARG A 47 7.09 -5.23 4.76
N GLN A 48 6.16 -6.17 4.70
CA GLN A 48 5.57 -6.78 5.89
C GLN A 48 6.62 -7.52 6.73
N GLY A 49 7.52 -8.27 6.09
CA GLY A 49 8.62 -8.94 6.79
C GLY A 49 9.56 -7.96 7.52
N VAL A 50 9.84 -6.80 6.92
CA VAL A 50 10.65 -5.74 7.56
C VAL A 50 9.91 -5.12 8.75
N LEU A 51 8.61 -4.82 8.60
CA LEU A 51 7.79 -4.26 9.67
C LEU A 51 7.71 -5.20 10.88
N LEU A 52 7.51 -6.50 10.65
CA LEU A 52 7.43 -7.49 11.73
C LEU A 52 8.74 -7.63 12.51
N ARG A 53 9.90 -7.54 11.82
CA ARG A 53 11.21 -7.54 12.50
C ARG A 53 11.37 -6.29 13.36
N LYS A 54 11.03 -5.12 12.82
CA LYS A 54 11.10 -3.85 13.55
C LYS A 54 10.22 -3.86 14.80
N LEU A 55 9.00 -4.39 14.70
CA LEU A 55 8.11 -4.55 15.85
C LEU A 55 8.67 -5.52 16.90
N LYS A 56 9.31 -6.62 16.47
CA LYS A 56 9.97 -7.56 17.38
C LYS A 56 11.10 -6.88 18.15
N ASP A 57 11.95 -6.13 17.45
CA ASP A 57 13.08 -5.44 18.05
C ASP A 57 12.61 -4.39 19.07
N GLU A 58 11.56 -3.62 18.74
CA GLU A 58 10.95 -2.64 19.66
C GLU A 58 10.36 -3.29 20.93
N MET A 59 9.81 -4.51 20.85
CA MET A 59 9.29 -5.24 22.00
C MET A 59 10.38 -5.88 22.89
N GLU A 60 11.56 -6.15 22.35
CA GLU A 60 12.69 -6.73 23.09
C GLU A 60 13.53 -5.65 23.82
N GLU A 61 13.35 -4.38 23.46
CA GLU A 61 13.99 -3.22 24.10
C GLU A 61 13.18 -2.63 25.28
N GLU A 62 11.93 -3.08 25.49
CA GLU A 62 11.06 -2.76 26.65
C GLU A 62 11.20 -3.76 27.81
#